data_AF-A0A662I008-F1
#
_entry.id   AF-A0A662I008-F1
#
_cell.length_a   1.000
_cell.length_b   1.000
_cell.length_c   1.000
_cell.angle_alpha   90.00
_cell.angle_beta   90.00
_cell.angle_gamma   90.00
#
_symmetry.space_group_name_H-M   'P 1'
#
loop_
_entity.id
_entity.type
_entity.pdbx_description
1 polymer ?
#
loop_
_entity_poly.entity_id
_entity_poly.type
_entity_poly.pdbx_seq_one_letter_code
_entity_poly.pdbx_strand_id
1 'polypeptide(L)' 'MKGVAIIGCGAIGTLLAEAIDGGEIKAKLIYLYDIDE' A
#
# COMPACT_ATOMS: atom_id res chain seq x y z
N MET A 1 15.53 -1.28 2.47
CA MET A 1 14.16 -0.74 2.58
C MET A 1 13.22 -1.93 2.65
N LYS A 2 12.24 -1.96 3.56
CA LYS A 2 11.34 -3.11 3.68
C LYS A 2 10.28 -3.04 2.58
N GLY A 3 10.00 -4.17 1.93
CA GLY A 3 8.88 -4.30 1.00
C GLY A 3 7.58 -4.50 1.77
N VAL A 4 6.51 -3.85 1.34
CA VAL A 4 5.16 -3.94 1.91
C VAL A 4 4.18 -4.36 0.83
N ALA A 5 3.37 -5.37 1.13
CA ALA A 5 2.21 -5.77 0.34
C ALA A 5 0.95 -5.31 1.07
N ILE A 6 -0.06 -4.83 0.34
CA ILE A 6 -1.37 -4.46 0.88
C ILE A 6 -2.43 -5.40 0.29
N ILE A 7 -3.26 -5.96 1.18
CA ILE A 7 -4.41 -6.79 0.86
C ILE A 7 -5.65 -6.03 1.36
N GLY A 8 -6.57 -5.71 0.45
CA GLY A 8 -7.67 -4.77 0.65
C GLY A 8 -7.23 -3.34 0.33
N CYS A 9 -7.62 -2.84 -0.83
CA CYS A 9 -7.32 -1.50 -1.37
C CYS A 9 -8.49 -0.52 -1.31
N GLY A 10 -9.51 -0.81 -0.48
CA GLY A 10 -10.49 0.18 -0.01
C GLY A 10 -9.84 1.33 0.78
N ALA A 11 -10.64 2.19 1.41
CA ALA A 11 -10.20 3.49 1.96
C ALA A 11 -8.86 3.47 2.75
N ILE A 12 -8.66 2.49 3.63
CA ILE A 12 -7.43 2.37 4.43
C ILE A 12 -6.24 1.90 3.58
N GLY A 13 -6.46 0.92 2.70
CA GLY A 13 -5.43 0.41 1.81
C GLY A 13 -4.93 1.45 0.82
N THR A 14 -5.83 2.27 0.29
CA THR A 14 -5.49 3.43 -0.55
C THR A 14 -4.60 4.42 0.22
N LEU A 15 -5.03 4.83 1.42
CA LEU A 15 -4.28 5.79 2.24
C LEU A 15 -2.86 5.28 2.60
N LEU A 16 -2.75 3.98 2.90
CA LEU A 16 -1.44 3.35 3.15
C LEU A 16 -0.57 3.32 1.89
N ALA A 17 -1.16 2.99 0.73
CA ALA A 17 -0.42 2.97 -0.53
C ALA A 17 0.11 4.37 -0.89
N GLU A 18 -0.73 5.40 -0.73
CA GLU A 18 -0.37 6.80 -0.99
C GLU A 18 0.74 7.29 -0.05
N ALA A 19 0.67 7.01 1.25
CA ALA A 19 1.71 7.40 2.21
C ALA A 19 3.06 6.70 1.94
N ILE A 20 3.03 5.45 1.45
CA ILE A 20 4.25 4.73 1.05
C ILE A 20 4.83 5.31 -0.24
N ASP A 21 4.01 5.54 -1.26
CA ASP A 21 4.46 6.06 -2.56
C ASP A 21 4.96 7.51 -2.47
N GLY A 22 4.28 8.32 -1.64
CA GLY A 22 4.68 9.70 -1.32
C GLY A 22 5.95 9.81 -0.46
N GLY A 23 6.48 8.70 0.04
CA GLY A 23 7.72 8.65 0.82
C GLY A 23 7.58 9.09 2.28
N GLU A 24 6.35 9.30 2.77
CA GLU A 24 6.06 9.55 4.20
C GLU A 24 6.44 8.33 5.05
N ILE A 25 6.25 7.14 4.48
CA ILE A 25 6.67 5.88 5.07
C ILE A 25 7.88 5.35 4.30
N LYS A 26 8.99 5.10 5.02
CA LYS A 26 10.22 4.52 4.44
C LYS A 26 10.08 3.03 4.14
N ALA A 27 9.22 2.71 3.18
CA ALA A 27 8.95 1.38 2.67
C ALA A 27 8.91 1.41 1.14
N LYS A 28 8.81 0.23 0.53
CA LYS A 28 8.51 0.10 -0.91
C LYS A 28 7.26 -0.74 -1.05
N LEU A 29 6.25 -0.22 -1.74
CA LEU A 29 5.09 -1.01 -2.11
C LEU A 29 5.53 -2.08 -3.13
N ILE A 30 5.31 -3.35 -2.83
CA ILE A 30 5.72 -4.48 -3.69
C ILE A 30 4.56 -5.24 -4.30
N TYR A 31 3.36 -5.11 -3.72
CA TYR A 31 2.15 -5.74 -4.22
C TYR A 31 0.90 -5.05 -3.67
N LEU A 32 -0.13 -4.93 -4.49
CA LEU A 32 -1.48 -4.53 -4.11
C LEU A 32 -2.44 -5.61 -4.58
N TYR A 33 -3.39 -5.97 -3.73
CA TYR A 33 -4.46 -6.90 -4.06
C TYR A 33 -5.75 -6.50 -3.35
N ASP A 34 -6.88 -6.65 -4.02
CA ASP A 34 -8.20 -6.57 -3.43
C ASP A 34 -9.03 -7.76 -3.93
N ILE A 35 -9.95 -8.21 -3.09
CA ILE A 35 -10.90 -9.25 -3.44
C ILE A 35 -12.13 -8.67 -4.13
N ASP A 36 -12.43 -7.40 -3.85
CA ASP A 36 -13.54 -6.67 -4.44
C ASP A 36 -13.04 -5.98 -5.73
N GLU A 37 -13.06 -6.75 -6.83
CA GLU A 37 -13.06 -6.24 -8.21
C GLU A 37 -14.38 -6.64 -8.89
#